data_AF-A0A1A8EEK9-F1
#
_entry.id   AF-A0A1A8EEK9-F1
#
_cell.length_a   1.000
_cell.length_b   1.000
_cell.length_c   1.000
_cell.angle_alpha   90.00
_cell.angle_beta   90.00
_cell.angle_gamma   90.00
#
_symmetry.space_group_name_H-M   'P 1'
#
loop_
_entity.id
_entity.type
_entity.pdbx_description
1 polymer ?
#
loop_
_entity_poly.entity_id
_entity_poly.type
_entity_poly.pdbx_seq_one_letter_code
_entity_poly.pdbx_strand_id
1 'polypeptide(L)'
;MSSSWTERQGQVGDLRHQSKEELQDLLLRQEKILSNKRLLQTLPDKGNKIKDFVEKVRSAIEERCEEERRQSLVSAARTELQSKYQQAFQQRAVSATSGASLQDKKHQDAASNPPQVRETLCVSVHVQDNSTLL
;
A
#
# COMPACT_ATOMS: atom_id res chain seq x y z
N MET A 1 -5.36 31.69 3.49
CA MET A 1 -4.60 32.96 3.60
C MET A 1 -3.34 32.82 2.75
N SER A 2 -3.36 33.32 1.52
CA SER A 2 -2.19 33.27 0.63
C SER A 2 -1.12 34.21 1.13
N SER A 3 0.05 33.66 1.44
CA SER A 3 1.17 34.41 2.02
C SER A 3 1.84 35.21 0.90
N SER A 4 1.54 36.51 0.77
CA SER A 4 2.09 37.45 -0.24
C SER A 4 3.62 37.51 -0.34
N TRP A 5 4.33 36.80 0.53
CA TRP A 5 5.77 36.67 0.52
C TRP A 5 6.26 35.59 -0.48
N THR A 6 5.51 34.52 -0.74
CA THR A 6 5.91 33.51 -1.75
C THR A 6 5.88 34.06 -3.16
N GLU A 7 5.04 35.06 -3.45
CA GLU A 7 4.99 35.74 -4.75
C GLU A 7 6.29 36.49 -5.08
N ARG A 8 7.04 36.93 -4.05
CA ARG A 8 8.31 37.67 -4.23
C ARG A 8 9.54 36.78 -4.42
N GLN A 9 9.48 35.49 -4.09
CA GLN A 9 10.59 34.55 -4.26
C GLN A 9 10.57 33.82 -5.62
N GLY A 10 9.80 34.33 -6.59
CA GLY A 10 9.32 33.55 -7.73
C GLY A 10 8.13 32.73 -7.27
N GLN A 11 7.12 32.55 -8.12
CA GLN A 11 5.88 31.88 -7.76
C GLN A 11 6.15 30.42 -7.40
N VAL A 12 6.53 30.16 -6.15
CA VAL A 12 6.46 28.84 -5.55
C VAL A 12 4.97 28.61 -5.42
N GLY A 13 4.41 27.87 -6.38
CA GLY A 13 2.99 27.57 -6.43
C GLY A 13 2.54 26.84 -5.17
N ASP A 14 1.33 26.28 -5.21
CA ASP A 14 0.85 25.48 -4.10
C ASP A 14 1.74 24.24 -3.91
N LEU A 15 2.34 24.09 -2.72
CA LEU A 15 3.25 22.98 -2.36
C LEU A 15 2.57 21.62 -2.58
N ARG A 16 1.23 21.58 -2.56
CA ARG A 16 0.40 20.41 -2.84
C ARG A 16 0.48 19.90 -4.28
N HIS A 17 1.02 20.66 -5.21
CA HIS A 17 1.15 20.24 -6.61
C HIS A 17 2.60 19.94 -7.00
N GLN A 18 3.55 20.15 -6.09
CA GLN A 18 4.96 19.90 -6.35
C GLN A 18 5.33 18.43 -6.12
N SER A 19 6.31 17.96 -6.89
CA SER A 19 6.92 16.64 -6.68
C SER A 19 7.81 16.65 -5.43
N LYS A 20 8.15 15.47 -4.92
CA LYS A 20 9.05 15.32 -3.78
C LYS A 20 10.43 15.92 -4.07
N GLU A 21 10.95 15.71 -5.27
CA GLU A 21 12.24 16.22 -5.74
C GLU A 21 12.22 17.75 -5.84
N GLU A 22 11.13 18.32 -6.36
CA GLU A 22 10.93 19.77 -6.42
C GLU A 22 10.90 20.40 -5.02
N LEU A 23 10.20 19.76 -4.07
CA LEU A 23 10.16 20.21 -2.68
C LEU A 23 11.55 20.12 -2.02
N GLN A 24 12.35 19.09 -2.35
CA GLN A 24 13.73 18.96 -1.87
C GLN A 24 14.65 20.04 -2.44
N ASP A 25 14.57 20.33 -3.74
CA ASP A 25 15.35 21.43 -4.34
C ASP A 25 14.96 22.78 -3.73
N LEU A 26 13.65 23.01 -3.55
CA LEU A 26 13.13 24.19 -2.89
C LEU A 26 13.70 24.33 -1.46
N LEU A 27 13.69 23.24 -0.68
CA LEU A 27 14.27 23.22 0.66
C LEU A 27 15.76 23.60 0.64
N LEU A 28 16.55 23.00 -0.27
CA LEU A 28 17.98 23.29 -0.42
C LEU A 28 18.24 24.76 -0.75
N ARG A 29 17.44 25.36 -1.64
CA ARG A 29 17.56 26.78 -1.98
C ARG A 29 17.29 27.67 -0.78
N GLN A 30 16.28 27.37 0.02
CA GLN A 30 15.95 28.16 1.21
C GLN A 30 17.00 27.99 2.32
N GLU A 31 17.51 26.78 2.53
CA GLU A 31 18.60 26.52 3.49
C GLU A 31 19.89 27.26 3.09
N LYS A 32 20.18 27.32 1.77
CA LYS A 32 21.29 28.12 1.26
C LYS A 32 21.12 29.60 1.55
N ILE A 33 19.90 30.15 1.43
CA ILE A 33 19.62 31.54 1.80
C ILE A 33 19.82 31.75 3.31
N LEU A 34 19.32 30.83 4.14
CA LEU A 34 19.47 30.88 5.59
C LEU A 34 20.93 30.80 6.06
N SER A 35 21.80 30.11 5.31
CA SER A 35 23.23 30.05 5.61
C SER A 35 23.93 31.42 5.49
N ASN A 36 23.39 32.34 4.67
CA ASN A 36 23.97 33.65 4.47
C ASN A 36 23.49 34.65 5.53
N LYS A 37 24.17 34.63 6.69
CA LYS A 37 23.86 35.52 7.83
C LYS A 37 23.89 37.01 7.49
N ARG A 38 24.75 37.44 6.55
CA ARG A 38 24.82 38.85 6.12
C ARG A 38 23.55 39.27 5.40
N LEU A 39 23.06 38.44 4.49
CA LEU A 39 21.78 38.66 3.80
C LEU A 39 20.63 38.71 4.81
N LEU A 40 20.55 37.76 5.74
CA LEU A 40 19.49 37.73 6.74
C LEU A 40 19.42 39.02 7.56
N GLN A 41 20.57 39.59 7.97
CA GLN A 41 20.56 40.84 8.74
C GLN A 41 20.08 42.06 7.94
N THR A 42 20.15 42.02 6.61
CA THR A 42 19.60 43.09 5.74
C THR A 42 18.10 42.97 5.50
N LEU A 43 17.50 41.82 5.85
CA LEU A 43 16.06 41.59 5.67
C LEU A 43 15.26 42.21 6.83
N PRO A 44 14.08 42.79 6.54
CA PRO A 44 13.23 43.42 7.56
C PRO A 44 12.73 42.44 8.63
N ASP A 45 12.60 41.15 8.29
CA ASP A 45 12.14 40.08 9.17
C ASP A 45 13.28 39.16 9.68
N LYS A 46 14.53 39.53 9.39
CA LYS A 46 15.73 38.73 9.72
C LYS A 46 15.69 37.27 9.24
N GLY A 47 14.89 36.99 8.19
CA GLY A 47 14.72 35.65 7.65
C GLY A 47 13.69 34.78 8.37
N ASN A 48 12.88 35.32 9.27
CA ASN A 48 11.85 34.53 9.97
C ASN A 48 10.86 33.89 8.99
N LYS A 49 10.40 34.60 7.95
CA LYS A 49 9.49 34.01 6.96
C LYS A 49 10.14 32.88 6.16
N ILE A 50 11.44 32.96 5.91
CA ILE A 50 12.19 31.90 5.23
C ILE A 50 12.22 30.66 6.12
N LYS A 51 12.43 30.81 7.43
CA LYS A 51 12.38 29.69 8.38
C LYS A 51 11.00 29.06 8.43
N ASP A 52 9.95 29.86 8.58
CA ASP A 52 8.57 29.36 8.59
C ASP A 52 8.23 28.61 7.30
N PHE A 53 8.76 29.08 6.17
CA PHE A 53 8.58 28.43 4.89
C PHE A 53 9.35 27.12 4.77
N VAL A 54 10.60 27.08 5.23
CA VAL A 54 11.40 25.84 5.32
C VAL A 54 10.66 24.77 6.11
N GLU A 55 10.06 25.14 7.25
CA GLU A 55 9.27 24.19 8.04
C GLU A 55 8.03 23.70 7.28
N LYS A 56 7.32 24.57 6.57
CA LYS A 56 6.19 24.15 5.70
C LYS A 56 6.62 23.18 4.61
N VAL A 57 7.77 23.42 3.99
CA VAL A 57 8.32 22.56 2.93
C VAL A 57 8.72 21.20 3.51
N ARG A 58 9.35 21.17 4.69
CA ARG A 58 9.67 19.94 5.41
C ARG A 58 8.42 19.12 5.71
N SER A 59 7.37 19.75 6.24
CA SER A 59 6.09 19.08 6.47
C SER A 59 5.46 18.53 5.19
N ALA A 60 5.54 19.27 4.08
CA ALA A 60 5.03 18.80 2.79
C ALA A 60 5.81 17.58 2.26
N ILE A 61 7.14 17.55 2.42
CA ILE A 61 7.98 16.40 2.06
C ILE A 61 7.60 15.17 2.89
N GLU A 62 7.41 15.35 4.21
CA GLU A 62 7.01 14.26 5.11
C GLU A 62 5.63 13.69 4.73
N GLU A 63 4.64 14.55 4.48
CA GLU A 63 3.31 14.15 4.01
C GLU A 63 3.39 13.34 2.71
N ARG A 64 4.26 13.75 1.78
CA ARG A 64 4.49 13.00 0.53
C ARG A 64 5.12 11.63 0.75
N CYS A 65 6.13 11.55 1.61
CA CYS A 65 6.78 10.27 1.92
C CYS A 65 5.81 9.30 2.60
N GLU A 66 4.94 9.83 3.47
CA GLU A 66 3.88 9.06 4.12
C GLU A 66 2.84 8.56 3.11
N GLU A 67 2.39 9.42 2.20
CA GLU A 67 1.44 9.05 1.15
C GLU A 67 2.00 7.99 0.20
N GLU A 68 3.25 8.15 -0.26
CA GLU A 68 3.97 7.17 -1.08
C GLU A 68 4.02 5.80 -0.39
N ARG A 69 4.32 5.78 0.92
CA ARG A 69 4.37 4.55 1.71
C ARG A 69 2.98 3.91 1.84
N ARG A 70 1.93 4.69 2.10
CA ARG A 70 0.55 4.17 2.18
C ARG A 70 0.13 3.55 0.85
N GLN A 71 0.38 4.22 -0.25
CA GLN A 71 0.08 3.71 -1.59
C GLN A 71 0.84 2.42 -1.89
N SER A 72 2.12 2.36 -1.53
CA SER A 72 2.94 1.16 -1.67
C SER A 72 2.37 -0.03 -0.89
N LEU A 73 1.99 0.18 0.37
CA LEU A 73 1.37 -0.86 1.21
C LEU A 73 0.04 -1.36 0.63
N VAL A 74 -0.83 -0.45 0.19
CA VAL A 74 -2.12 -0.81 -0.41
C VAL A 74 -1.93 -1.57 -1.71
N SER A 75 -0.99 -1.14 -2.56
CA SER A 75 -0.65 -1.81 -3.81
C SER A 75 -0.10 -3.23 -3.56
N ALA A 76 0.78 -3.37 -2.57
CA ALA A 76 1.33 -4.67 -2.17
C ALA A 76 0.23 -5.62 -1.67
N ALA A 77 -0.63 -5.15 -0.77
CA ALA A 77 -1.75 -5.95 -0.24
C ALA A 77 -2.72 -6.39 -1.36
N ARG A 78 -3.03 -5.49 -2.30
CA ARG A 78 -3.85 -5.81 -3.47
C ARG A 78 -3.20 -6.89 -4.34
N THR A 79 -1.91 -6.76 -4.61
CA THR A 79 -1.17 -7.71 -5.43
C THR A 79 -1.09 -9.09 -4.76
N GLU A 80 -0.85 -9.12 -3.45
CA GLU A 80 -0.82 -10.36 -2.67
C GLU A 80 -2.17 -11.08 -2.71
N LEU A 81 -3.27 -10.35 -2.48
CA LEU A 81 -4.63 -10.91 -2.54
C LEU A 81 -4.93 -11.47 -3.93
N GLN A 82 -4.63 -10.71 -4.98
CA GLN A 82 -4.83 -11.15 -6.36
C GLN A 82 -4.04 -12.41 -6.68
N SER A 83 -2.76 -12.47 -6.27
CA SER A 83 -1.91 -13.65 -6.45
C SER A 83 -2.48 -14.88 -5.75
N LYS A 84 -2.90 -14.75 -4.48
CA LYS A 84 -3.54 -15.85 -3.72
C LYS A 84 -4.81 -16.33 -4.41
N TYR A 85 -5.64 -15.43 -4.92
CA TYR A 85 -6.85 -15.81 -5.63
C TYR A 85 -6.54 -16.59 -6.92
N GLN A 86 -5.60 -16.10 -7.72
CA GLN A 86 -5.16 -16.78 -8.95
C GLN A 86 -4.57 -18.16 -8.64
N GLN A 87 -3.74 -18.28 -7.61
CA GLN A 87 -3.16 -19.54 -7.17
C GLN A 87 -4.23 -20.55 -6.74
N ALA A 88 -5.21 -20.12 -5.92
CA ALA A 88 -6.30 -20.99 -5.48
C ALA A 88 -7.15 -21.50 -6.67
N PHE A 89 -7.40 -20.65 -7.66
CA PHE A 89 -8.14 -21.01 -8.86
C PHE A 89 -7.37 -22.01 -9.75
N GLN A 90 -6.06 -21.79 -9.92
CA GLN A 90 -5.18 -22.72 -10.64
C GLN A 90 -5.09 -24.07 -9.92
N GLN A 91 -4.91 -24.08 -8.59
CA GLN A 91 -4.90 -25.31 -7.79
C GLN A 91 -6.21 -26.10 -7.94
N ARG A 92 -7.37 -25.43 -7.94
CA ARG A 92 -8.68 -26.08 -8.16
C ARG A 92 -8.78 -26.75 -9.52
N ALA A 93 -8.26 -26.10 -10.58
CA ALA A 93 -8.27 -26.67 -11.93
C ALA A 93 -7.37 -27.91 -12.04
N VAL A 94 -6.19 -27.90 -11.40
CA VAL A 94 -5.24 -29.02 -11.43
C VAL A 94 -5.73 -30.21 -10.59
N SER A 95 -6.37 -29.97 -9.44
CA SER A 95 -6.98 -31.05 -8.64
C SER A 95 -8.17 -31.71 -9.34
N ALA A 96 -8.92 -30.97 -10.18
CA ALA A 96 -10.05 -31.53 -10.94
C ALA A 96 -9.59 -32.45 -12.10
N THR A 97 -8.46 -32.16 -12.74
CA THR A 97 -7.92 -32.99 -13.84
C THR A 97 -7.12 -34.19 -13.33
N SER A 98 -6.44 -34.07 -12.18
CA SER A 98 -5.73 -35.21 -11.58
C SER A 98 -6.67 -36.26 -10.96
N GLY A 99 -7.90 -35.88 -10.58
CA GLY A 99 -8.92 -36.83 -10.11
C GLY A 99 -9.57 -37.66 -11.23
N ALA A 100 -9.39 -37.27 -12.51
CA ALA A 100 -10.00 -37.95 -13.66
C ALA A 100 -9.13 -39.07 -14.27
N SER A 101 -7.88 -39.26 -13.81
CA SER A 101 -6.92 -40.21 -14.43
C SER A 101 -6.67 -41.49 -13.63
N LEU A 102 -7.63 -41.96 -12.83
CA LEU A 102 -7.50 -43.21 -12.07
C LEU A 102 -8.78 -44.06 -12.09
N GLN A 103 -9.47 -44.17 -13.22
CA GLN A 103 -10.47 -45.22 -13.45
C GLN A 103 -10.50 -45.65 -14.91
N ASP A 104 -9.45 -46.35 -15.37
CA ASP A 104 -9.59 -47.19 -16.56
C ASP A 104 -8.70 -48.44 -16.45
N LYS A 105 -9.17 -49.42 -15.67
CA LYS A 105 -8.77 -50.82 -15.81
C LYS A 105 -9.90 -51.71 -15.32
N LYS A 106 -10.79 -52.09 -16.23
CA LYS A 106 -11.79 -53.15 -16.03
C LYS A 106 -11.39 -54.39 -16.83
N HIS A 107 -11.96 -55.54 -16.44
CA HIS A 107 -11.81 -56.93 -16.90
C HIS A 107 -10.70 -57.70 -16.15
N GLN A 108 -10.90 -58.86 -15.51
CA GLN A 108 -12.01 -59.81 -15.25
C GLN A 108 -11.34 -60.82 -14.25
N ASP A 109 -11.89 -61.24 -13.11
CA ASP A 109 -12.95 -62.23 -12.93
C ASP A 109 -13.28 -62.49 -11.43
N ALA A 110 -14.53 -62.90 -11.23
CA ALA A 110 -15.06 -63.83 -10.22
C ALA A 110 -15.11 -63.49 -8.70
N ALA A 111 -16.38 -63.38 -8.26
CA ALA A 111 -16.96 -63.93 -7.02
C ALA A 111 -16.78 -63.16 -5.68
N SER A 112 -17.78 -62.33 -5.35
CA SER A 112 -18.80 -62.62 -4.31
C SER A 112 -19.15 -61.44 -3.39
N ASN A 113 -20.44 -61.08 -3.44
CA ASN A 113 -21.30 -60.35 -2.47
C ASN A 113 -21.18 -58.81 -2.20
N PRO A 114 -22.30 -58.05 -2.24
CA PRO A 114 -22.42 -56.61 -1.90
C PRO A 114 -23.15 -56.38 -0.54
N PRO A 115 -23.56 -55.15 -0.17
CA PRO A 115 -22.83 -53.87 -0.09
C PRO A 115 -22.88 -53.28 1.34
N GLN A 116 -21.88 -52.49 1.76
CA GLN A 116 -22.07 -51.55 2.86
C GLN A 116 -21.99 -50.11 2.35
N VAL A 117 -23.16 -49.52 2.26
CA VAL A 117 -23.45 -48.12 2.01
C VAL A 117 -22.81 -47.29 3.13
N ARG A 118 -21.81 -46.47 2.80
CA ARG A 118 -21.47 -45.29 3.60
C ARG A 118 -21.24 -44.12 2.66
N GLU A 119 -22.35 -43.59 2.19
CA GLU A 119 -22.48 -42.16 1.95
C GLU A 119 -22.07 -41.44 3.24
N THR A 120 -21.01 -40.65 3.16
CA THR A 120 -20.88 -39.47 4.03
C THR A 120 -20.57 -38.30 3.13
N LEU A 121 -21.67 -37.73 2.65
CA LEU A 121 -21.77 -36.33 2.28
C LEU A 121 -21.22 -35.44 3.41
N CYS A 122 -20.53 -34.40 2.93
CA CYS A 122 -20.28 -33.06 3.45
C CYS A 122 -21.01 -32.58 4.74
N VAL A 123 -20.44 -31.49 5.27
CA VAL A 123 -21.00 -30.49 6.23
C VAL A 123 -20.68 -30.86 7.69
N SER A 124 -20.00 -30.05 8.52
CA SER A 124 -20.26 -28.63 8.78
C SER A 124 -19.02 -27.90 9.32
N VAL A 125 -18.90 -26.64 8.92
CA VAL A 125 -18.15 -25.58 9.58
C VAL A 125 -18.61 -25.46 11.05
N HIS A 126 -17.68 -25.53 12.00
CA HIS A 126 -17.92 -25.11 13.38
C HIS A 126 -17.29 -23.73 13.60
N VAL A 127 -18.11 -22.69 13.45
CA VAL A 127 -17.84 -21.35 13.97
C VAL A 127 -18.17 -21.37 15.44
N GLN A 128 -17.21 -21.01 16.29
CA GLN A 128 -17.49 -20.71 17.68
C GLN A 128 -17.04 -19.28 17.99
N ASP A 129 -17.91 -18.35 17.63
CA ASP A 129 -18.00 -17.08 18.30
C ASP A 129 -18.92 -17.26 19.52
N ASN A 130 -18.41 -17.00 20.72
CA ASN A 130 -19.18 -16.16 21.62
C ASN A 130 -18.27 -15.38 22.56
N SER A 131 -18.50 -14.08 22.48
CA SER A 131 -18.07 -13.00 23.34
C SER A 131 -18.75 -13.05 24.71
N THR A 132 -18.25 -12.19 25.60
CA THR A 132 -19.01 -11.40 26.60
C THR A 132 -18.89 -11.82 28.08
N LEU A 133 -18.10 -11.02 28.80
CA LEU A 133 -18.30 -10.42 30.14
C LEU A 133 -18.73 -11.32 31.31
N LEU A 134 -17.82 -11.48 32.29
CA LEU A 134 -17.78 -10.68 33.53
C LEU A 134 -16.47 -10.93 34.29
#